data_AF-A0A945HY80-F1
#
_entry.id   AF-A0A945HY80-F1
#
_cell.length_a   1.000
_cell.length_b   1.000
_cell.length_c   1.000
_cell.angle_alpha   90.00
_cell.angle_beta   90.00
_cell.angle_gamma   90.00
#
_symmetry.space_group_name_H-M   'P 1'
#
loop_
_entity.id
_entity.type
_entity.pdbx_description
1 polymer ?
#
loop_
_entity_poly.entity_id
_entity_poly.type
_entity_poly.pdbx_seq_one_letter_code
_entity_poly.pdbx_strand_id
1 'polypeptide(L)'
;MNQLKNNINPLKISIIGSRGYPYVYSGYETLIKELSERLVARGCEVTVYCHRNLFNKKPALVKGIKLVYVPTIESKSLSQLIHSFLSMCHAATSDADVIFAVNAANGPFGLISKIFRKPTAINVDGLEWLRPKWKGLGAKYFK
;
A
#
# COMPACT_ATOMS: atom_id res chain seq x y z
N MET A 1 -24.86 31.84 12.21
CA MET A 1 -24.94 30.48 12.79
C MET A 1 -23.67 29.75 12.42
N ASN A 2 -22.81 29.54 13.41
CA ASN A 2 -21.37 29.28 13.27
C ASN A 2 -21.07 27.92 12.63
N GLN A 3 -20.42 27.91 11.47
CA GLN A 3 -19.58 26.77 11.08
C GLN A 3 -18.16 27.03 11.56
N LEU A 4 -17.88 26.58 12.78
CA LEU A 4 -16.53 26.22 13.18
C LEU A 4 -16.10 25.07 12.26
N LYS A 5 -15.48 25.39 11.12
CA LYS A 5 -14.68 24.43 10.38
C LYS A 5 -13.56 24.03 11.33
N ASN A 6 -13.68 22.86 11.95
CA ASN A 6 -12.58 22.29 12.70
C ASN A 6 -11.38 22.24 11.74
N ASN A 7 -10.30 22.93 12.12
CA ASN A 7 -8.99 22.92 11.47
C ASN A 7 -8.34 21.54 11.68
N ILE A 8 -9.01 20.46 11.24
CA ILE A 8 -8.44 19.12 11.26
C ILE A 8 -7.69 18.99 9.95
N ASN A 9 -6.37 18.98 10.02
CA ASN A 9 -5.55 18.63 8.87
C ASN A 9 -6.05 17.29 8.29
N PRO A 10 -6.14 17.18 6.96
CA PRO A 10 -6.63 15.95 6.34
C PRO A 10 -5.73 14.78 6.72
N LEU A 11 -6.33 13.65 7.12
CA LEU A 11 -5.60 12.44 7.47
C LEU A 11 -4.82 11.93 6.24
N LYS A 12 -3.51 11.72 6.40
CA LYS A 12 -2.59 11.28 5.34
C LYS A 12 -2.37 9.78 5.41
N ILE A 13 -2.81 9.08 4.38
CA ILE A 13 -2.85 7.62 4.31
C ILE A 13 -1.92 7.13 3.20
N SER A 14 -0.91 6.33 3.55
CA SER A 14 -0.06 5.64 2.57
C SER A 14 -0.53 4.19 2.38
N ILE A 15 -0.80 3.80 1.14
CA ILE A 15 -1.26 2.46 0.77
C ILE A 15 -0.16 1.70 0.02
N ILE A 16 0.23 0.54 0.53
CA ILE A 16 1.33 -0.28 -0.01
C ILE A 16 0.90 -1.74 -0.24
N GLY A 17 1.71 -2.49 -0.98
CA GLY A 17 1.56 -3.94 -1.11
C GLY A 17 0.67 -4.41 -2.27
N SER A 18 0.21 -3.50 -3.12
CA SER A 18 -0.49 -3.81 -4.38
C SER A 18 0.34 -3.47 -5.60
N ARG A 19 -0.18 -3.83 -6.79
CA ARG A 19 0.44 -3.40 -8.05
C ARG A 19 0.38 -1.89 -8.28
N GLY A 20 -0.64 -1.22 -7.74
CA GLY A 20 -0.82 0.23 -7.82
C GLY A 20 -2.23 0.65 -8.22
N TYR A 21 -2.41 1.93 -8.52
CA TYR A 21 -3.67 2.54 -8.96
C TYR A 21 -3.44 3.32 -10.28
N PRO A 22 -4.40 3.37 -11.23
CA PRO A 22 -5.71 2.70 -11.25
C PRO A 22 -5.66 1.29 -11.86
N TYR A 23 -4.51 0.61 -11.78
CA TYR A 23 -4.33 -0.73 -12.31
C TYR A 23 -5.29 -1.70 -11.60
N VAL A 24 -6.17 -2.40 -12.32
CA VAL A 24 -7.10 -3.39 -11.75
C VAL A 24 -6.83 -4.75 -12.37
N TYR A 25 -6.35 -5.69 -11.56
CA TYR A 25 -6.02 -7.05 -11.98
C TYR A 25 -6.52 -8.10 -10.98
N SER A 26 -6.49 -7.80 -9.68
CA SER A 26 -6.97 -8.70 -8.62
C SER A 26 -7.86 -7.98 -7.62
N GLY A 27 -8.37 -8.73 -6.63
CA GLY A 27 -9.22 -8.18 -5.57
C GLY A 27 -8.56 -7.06 -4.77
N TYR A 28 -7.23 -7.10 -4.56
CA TYR A 28 -6.52 -6.03 -3.88
C TYR A 28 -6.56 -4.71 -4.65
N GLU A 29 -6.39 -4.76 -5.97
CA GLU A 29 -6.45 -3.56 -6.79
C GLU A 29 -7.88 -2.99 -6.85
N THR A 30 -8.90 -3.85 -6.91
CA THR A 30 -10.29 -3.40 -6.81
C THR A 30 -10.56 -2.74 -5.46
N LEU A 31 -10.09 -3.34 -4.36
CA LEU A 31 -10.16 -2.75 -3.02
C LEU A 31 -9.49 -1.39 -2.99
N ILE A 32 -8.27 -1.27 -3.51
CA ILE A 32 -7.52 -0.01 -3.47
C ILE A 32 -8.17 1.06 -4.31
N LYS A 33 -8.71 0.72 -5.49
CA LYS A 33 -9.46 1.66 -6.31
C LYS A 33 -10.65 2.22 -5.53
N GLU A 34 -11.53 1.35 -5.02
CA GLU A 34 -12.75 1.77 -4.34
C GLU A 34 -12.46 2.48 -3.01
N LEU A 35 -11.52 1.97 -2.23
CA LEU A 35 -11.14 2.54 -0.93
C LEU A 35 -10.49 3.92 -1.11
N SER A 36 -9.51 4.05 -2.01
CA SER A 36 -8.77 5.30 -2.19
C SER A 36 -9.67 6.42 -2.69
N GLU A 37 -10.52 6.15 -3.68
CA GLU A 37 -11.47 7.14 -4.21
C GLU A 37 -12.45 7.60 -3.12
N ARG A 38 -12.95 6.69 -2.27
CA ARG A 38 -13.86 7.02 -1.16
C ARG A 38 -13.18 7.75 -0.01
N LEU A 39 -11.92 7.44 0.29
CA LEU A 39 -11.13 8.15 1.31
C LEU A 39 -10.84 9.59 0.89
N VAL A 40 -10.46 9.81 -0.37
CA VAL A 40 -10.30 11.15 -0.94
C VAL A 40 -11.63 11.92 -0.88
N ALA A 41 -12.75 11.29 -1.24
CA ALA A 41 -14.07 11.92 -1.14
C ALA A 41 -14.49 12.28 0.30
N ARG A 42 -13.88 11.63 1.31
CA ARG A 42 -14.07 11.94 2.74
C ARG A 42 -13.07 12.97 3.28
N GLY A 43 -12.23 13.54 2.42
CA GLY A 43 -11.24 14.56 2.79
C GLY A 43 -9.92 14.01 3.32
N CYS A 44 -9.59 12.74 3.08
CA CYS A 44 -8.26 12.20 3.38
C CYS A 44 -7.29 12.48 2.22
N GLU A 45 -6.01 12.65 2.53
CA GLU A 45 -4.95 12.63 1.53
C GLU A 45 -4.43 11.21 1.36
N VAL A 46 -4.58 10.64 0.16
CA VAL A 46 -4.19 9.24 -0.10
C VAL A 46 -2.99 9.18 -1.02
N THR A 47 -2.00 8.38 -0.64
CA THR A 47 -0.84 8.04 -1.48
C THR A 47 -0.82 6.54 -1.75
N VAL A 48 -0.80 6.13 -3.02
CA VAL A 48 -0.70 4.71 -3.43
C VAL A 48 0.67 4.43 -4.04
N TYR A 49 1.35 3.41 -3.52
CA TYR A 49 2.64 2.96 -4.05
C TYR A 49 2.43 1.96 -5.18
N CYS A 50 3.03 2.26 -6.33
CA CYS A 50 2.81 1.56 -7.60
C CYS A 50 4.11 0.88 -8.07
N HIS A 51 3.99 -0.29 -8.69
CA HIS A 51 5.13 -0.93 -9.36
C HIS A 51 5.47 -0.17 -10.62
N ARG A 52 6.60 0.56 -10.63
CA ARG A 52 6.96 1.48 -11.73
C ARG A 52 6.87 0.85 -13.13
N ASN A 53 7.28 -0.40 -13.27
CA ASN A 53 7.41 -1.06 -14.57
C ASN A 53 6.04 -1.46 -15.17
N LEU A 54 4.98 -1.54 -14.36
CA LEU A 54 3.63 -1.86 -14.85
C LEU A 54 2.93 -0.66 -15.51
N PHE A 55 3.54 0.53 -15.47
CA PHE A 55 2.90 1.78 -15.91
C PHE A 55 3.72 2.46 -17.00
N ASN A 56 3.13 2.60 -18.19
CA ASN A 56 3.71 3.39 -19.28
C ASN A 56 3.77 4.87 -18.90
N LYS A 57 2.61 5.45 -18.55
CA LYS A 57 2.48 6.81 -18.01
C LYS A 57 2.49 6.78 -16.50
N LYS A 58 3.17 7.75 -15.88
CA LYS A 58 3.39 7.80 -14.43
C LYS A 58 2.95 9.15 -13.83
N PRO A 59 1.66 9.53 -13.97
CA PRO A 59 1.17 10.77 -13.38
C PRO A 59 1.32 10.75 -11.86
N ALA A 60 1.71 11.88 -11.26
CA ALA A 60 1.88 11.99 -9.82
C ALA A 60 0.54 12.06 -9.05
N LEU A 61 -0.56 12.42 -9.72
CA LEU A 61 -1.88 12.60 -9.13
C LEU A 61 -2.96 12.12 -10.10
N VAL A 62 -3.88 11.27 -9.62
CA VAL A 62 -5.05 10.82 -10.38
C VAL A 62 -6.25 10.78 -9.45
N LYS A 63 -7.34 11.49 -9.81
CA LYS A 63 -8.56 11.61 -8.99
C LYS A 63 -8.29 12.01 -7.52
N GLY A 64 -7.31 12.89 -7.30
CA GLY A 64 -6.91 13.32 -5.95
C GLY A 64 -6.05 12.32 -5.18
N ILE A 65 -5.69 11.18 -5.78
CA ILE A 65 -4.81 10.16 -5.20
C ILE A 65 -3.39 10.38 -5.69
N LYS A 66 -2.45 10.61 -4.76
CA LYS A 66 -1.02 10.74 -5.06
C LYS A 66 -0.45 9.37 -5.40
N LEU A 67 0.39 9.29 -6.44
CA LEU A 67 0.96 8.02 -6.91
C LEU A 67 2.49 8.07 -6.82
N VAL A 68 3.06 7.11 -6.09
CA VAL A 68 4.51 6.95 -5.95
C VAL A 68 4.95 5.69 -6.69
N TYR A 69 5.75 5.85 -7.74
CA TYR A 69 6.21 4.75 -8.58
C TYR A 69 7.56 4.24 -8.12
N VAL A 70 7.56 3.09 -7.45
CA VAL A 70 8.76 2.47 -6.89
C VAL A 70 9.45 1.62 -7.95
N PRO A 71 10.76 1.83 -8.20
CA PRO A 71 11.52 0.99 -9.13
C PRO A 71 11.66 -0.42 -8.55
N THR A 72 11.43 -1.42 -9.38
CA THR A 72 11.54 -2.84 -9.00
C THR A 72 12.31 -3.59 -10.06
N ILE A 73 13.07 -4.61 -9.64
CA ILE A 73 13.67 -5.57 -10.56
C ILE A 73 12.59 -6.57 -10.97
N GLU A 74 12.47 -6.84 -12.28
CA GLU A 74 11.51 -7.81 -12.79
C GLU A 74 11.99 -9.23 -12.49
N SER A 75 11.42 -9.82 -11.45
CA SER A 75 11.62 -11.21 -11.07
C SER A 75 10.32 -11.76 -10.53
N LYS A 76 10.06 -13.04 -10.81
CA LYS A 76 8.78 -13.72 -10.56
C LYS A 76 8.32 -13.64 -9.10
N SER A 77 9.25 -13.58 -8.15
CA SER A 77 8.95 -13.51 -6.72
C SER A 77 9.58 -12.30 -6.02
N LEU A 78 10.74 -11.83 -6.49
CA LEU A 78 11.49 -10.78 -5.80
C LEU A 78 10.93 -9.37 -6.07
N SER A 79 10.23 -9.18 -7.20
CA SER A 79 9.65 -7.87 -7.56
C SER A 79 8.73 -7.32 -6.46
N GLN A 80 7.85 -8.17 -5.91
CA GLN A 80 6.94 -7.79 -4.83
C GLN A 80 7.68 -7.48 -3.53
N LEU A 81 8.66 -8.30 -3.16
CA LEU A 81 9.41 -8.09 -1.92
C LEU A 81 10.21 -6.79 -1.95
N ILE A 82 10.89 -6.51 -3.07
CA ILE A 82 11.62 -5.25 -3.26
C ILE A 82 10.65 -4.07 -3.24
N HIS A 83 9.54 -4.17 -3.98
CA HIS A 83 8.52 -3.13 -4.01
C HIS A 83 8.02 -2.80 -2.61
N SER A 84 7.59 -3.81 -1.87
CA SER A 84 7.07 -3.69 -0.52
C SER A 84 8.08 -3.10 0.45
N PHE A 85 9.34 -3.56 0.41
CA PHE A 85 10.41 -3.04 1.25
C PHE A 85 10.65 -1.55 1.00
N LEU A 86 10.88 -1.17 -0.25
CA LEU A 86 11.15 0.22 -0.63
C LEU A 86 9.94 1.13 -0.37
N SER A 87 8.74 0.65 -0.65
CA SER A 87 7.49 1.37 -0.35
C SER A 87 7.31 1.60 1.14
N MET A 88 7.58 0.58 1.97
CA MET A 88 7.50 0.70 3.41
C MET A 88 8.54 1.69 3.94
N CYS A 89 9.80 1.63 3.50
CA CYS A 89 10.82 2.59 3.89
C CYS A 89 10.43 4.03 3.55
N HIS A 90 9.98 4.26 2.32
CA HIS A 90 9.56 5.60 1.88
C HIS A 90 8.30 6.08 2.61
N ALA A 91 7.31 5.21 2.83
CA ALA A 91 6.12 5.57 3.59
C ALA A 91 6.46 5.85 5.06
N ALA A 92 7.38 5.08 5.65
CA ALA A 92 7.78 5.22 7.04
C ALA A 92 8.49 6.55 7.34
N THR A 93 9.25 7.07 6.38
CA THR A 93 9.94 8.37 6.47
C THR A 93 9.11 9.55 5.97
N SER A 94 7.95 9.30 5.36
CA SER A 94 7.05 10.34 4.85
C SER A 94 6.24 11.04 5.94
N ASP A 95 5.46 12.04 5.53
CA ASP A 95 4.48 12.74 6.35
C ASP A 95 3.15 11.97 6.53
N ALA A 96 3.10 10.69 6.14
CA ALA A 96 1.91 9.85 6.35
C ALA A 96 1.60 9.67 7.84
N ASP A 97 0.33 9.81 8.20
CA ASP A 97 -0.18 9.55 9.56
C ASP A 97 -0.38 8.06 9.80
N VAL A 98 -0.76 7.32 8.77
CA VAL A 98 -1.02 5.88 8.83
C VAL A 98 -0.61 5.16 7.55
N ILE A 99 -0.12 3.94 7.70
CA ILE A 99 0.21 3.03 6.60
C ILE A 99 -0.84 1.91 6.54
N PHE A 100 -1.46 1.74 5.38
CA PHE A 100 -2.37 0.63 5.09
C PHE A 100 -1.70 -0.31 4.09
N ALA A 101 -1.21 -1.45 4.56
CA ALA A 101 -0.66 -2.47 3.68
C ALA A 101 -1.74 -3.48 3.32
N VAL A 102 -1.74 -3.93 2.07
CA VAL A 102 -2.48 -5.13 1.66
C VAL A 102 -1.49 -6.29 1.47
N ASN A 103 -1.96 -7.54 1.48
CA ASN A 103 -1.14 -8.75 1.33
C ASN A 103 -0.30 -9.10 2.58
N ALA A 104 -0.49 -10.32 3.08
CA ALA A 104 0.21 -10.87 4.26
C ALA A 104 1.75 -10.89 4.10
N ALA A 105 2.26 -10.94 2.86
CA ALA A 105 3.70 -10.87 2.59
C ALA A 105 4.36 -9.56 3.07
N ASN A 106 3.58 -8.53 3.42
CA ASN A 106 4.09 -7.30 4.01
C ASN A 106 4.37 -7.38 5.51
N GLY A 107 3.95 -8.45 6.19
CA GLY A 107 4.16 -8.68 7.62
C GLY A 107 5.59 -8.41 8.10
N PRO A 108 6.65 -8.94 7.45
CA PRO A 108 8.04 -8.71 7.86
C PRO A 108 8.44 -7.23 7.85
N PHE A 109 7.86 -6.43 6.94
CA PHE A 109 8.17 -5.01 6.83
C PHE A 109 7.50 -4.16 7.91
N GLY A 110 6.59 -4.72 8.71
CA GLY A 110 6.00 -4.05 9.87
C GLY A 110 7.04 -3.67 10.94
N LEU A 111 8.21 -4.30 10.97
CA LEU A 111 9.31 -3.87 11.84
C LEU A 111 9.79 -2.46 11.49
N ILE A 112 9.80 -2.11 10.19
CA ILE A 112 10.22 -0.79 9.71
C ILE A 112 9.23 0.26 10.21
N SER A 113 7.94 0.08 9.97
CA SER A 113 6.95 1.05 10.46
C SER A 113 6.90 1.14 11.99
N LYS A 114 7.20 0.04 12.71
CA LYS A 114 7.37 0.05 14.17
C LYS A 114 8.56 0.91 14.61
N ILE A 115 9.73 0.79 13.97
CA ILE A 115 10.92 1.60 14.27
C ILE A 115 10.62 3.10 14.06
N PHE A 116 9.93 3.44 12.98
CA PHE A 116 9.53 4.82 12.66
C PHE A 116 8.26 5.28 13.39
N ARG A 117 7.70 4.45 14.28
CA ARG A 117 6.48 4.73 15.06
C ARG A 117 5.28 5.13 14.20
N LYS A 118 5.17 4.56 13.00
CA LYS A 118 4.04 4.79 12.09
C LYS A 118 2.93 3.77 12.37
N PRO A 119 1.73 4.22 12.79
CA PRO A 119 0.55 3.36 12.87
C PRO A 119 0.36 2.61 11.55
N THR A 120 0.25 1.29 11.63
CA THR A 120 0.16 0.43 10.44
C THR A 120 -0.94 -0.60 10.61
N ALA A 121 -1.81 -0.71 9.61
CA ALA A 121 -2.78 -1.78 9.48
C ALA A 121 -2.44 -2.64 8.26
N ILE A 122 -2.60 -3.96 8.39
CA ILE A 122 -2.37 -4.90 7.29
C ILE A 122 -3.67 -5.63 7.00
N ASN A 123 -4.17 -5.51 5.77
CA ASN A 123 -5.23 -6.37 5.26
C ASN A 123 -4.62 -7.62 4.62
N VAL A 124 -4.74 -8.74 5.31
CA VAL A 124 -4.23 -10.04 4.89
C VAL A 124 -5.09 -10.74 3.82
N ASP A 125 -6.30 -10.26 3.53
CA ASP A 125 -7.33 -10.94 2.73
C ASP A 125 -7.70 -12.31 3.32
N GLY A 126 -7.39 -13.41 2.62
CA GLY A 126 -7.67 -14.78 3.07
C GLY A 126 -6.49 -15.45 3.80
N LEU A 127 -6.72 -16.67 4.27
CA LEU A 127 -5.70 -17.55 4.86
C LEU A 127 -4.68 -17.95 3.79
N GLU A 128 -3.71 -17.07 3.54
CA GLU A 128 -2.72 -17.17 2.48
C GLU A 128 -1.90 -18.47 2.58
N TRP A 129 -1.74 -18.99 3.79
CA TRP A 129 -1.08 -20.26 4.12
C TRP A 129 -1.86 -21.52 3.75
N LEU A 130 -3.17 -21.42 3.52
CA LEU A 130 -3.99 -22.54 3.04
C LEU A 130 -3.99 -22.65 1.51
N ARG A 131 -3.39 -21.69 0.79
CA ARG A 131 -3.35 -21.74 -0.68
C ARG A 131 -2.27 -22.73 -1.16
N PRO A 132 -2.58 -23.65 -2.09
CA PRO A 132 -1.65 -24.69 -2.57
C PRO A 132 -0.46 -24.15 -3.40
N LYS A 133 -0.32 -22.83 -3.52
CA LYS A 133 0.77 -22.18 -4.28
C LYS A 133 2.10 -22.13 -3.51
N TRP A 134 2.09 -22.30 -2.19
CA TRP A 134 3.29 -22.19 -1.36
C TRP A 134 3.98 -23.55 -1.20
N LYS A 135 5.21 -23.67 -1.70
CA LYS A 135 6.14 -24.79 -1.47
C LYS A 135 7.48 -24.23 -0.94
N GLY A 136 8.23 -25.02 -0.18
CA GLY A 136 9.55 -24.62 0.34
C GLY A 136 9.48 -23.57 1.46
N LEU A 137 10.36 -22.56 1.42
CA LEU A 137 10.50 -21.53 2.48
C LEU A 137 9.20 -20.76 2.75
N GLY A 138 8.37 -20.54 1.73
CA GLY A 138 7.07 -19.89 1.89
C GLY A 138 6.13 -20.70 2.78
N ALA A 139 6.07 -22.03 2.61
CA ALA A 139 5.27 -22.89 3.48
C ALA A 139 5.77 -22.90 4.93
N LYS A 140 7.09 -22.74 5.16
CA LYS A 140 7.68 -22.67 6.51
C LYS A 140 7.41 -21.33 7.20
N TYR A 141 7.38 -20.22 6.45
CA TYR A 141 7.02 -18.90 7.00
C TYR A 141 5.56 -18.81 7.44
N PHE A 142 4.70 -19.55 6.73
CA PHE A 142 3.26 -19.53 6.91
C PHE A 142 2.71 -20.62 7.86
N LYS A 143 3.58 -21.53 8.34
CA LYS A 143 3.25 -22.56 9.32
C LYS A 143 3.50 -22.04 10.74
#